data_AF-A0A2V9XR17-F1
#
_entry.id   AF-A0A2V9XR17-F1
#
_cell.length_a   1.000
_cell.length_b   1.000
_cell.length_c   1.000
_cell.angle_alpha   90.00
_cell.angle_beta   90.00
_cell.angle_gamma   90.00
#
_symmetry.space_group_name_H-M   'P 1'
#
loop_
_entity.id
_entity.type
_entity.pdbx_description
1 polymer ?
#
loop_
_entity_poly.entity_id
_entity_poly.type
_entity_poly.pdbx_seq_one_letter_code
_entity_poly.pdbx_strand_id
1 'polypeptide(L)'
;MTKKPKTVRVGDIEVTPVTAAEHRSIARKIRKRYARLRKRYKEIRGKKVDWIEHTYEEGSLYVGVRFMDGTYFSLDFSPQIVTDGIEFSDMSTGDEEILKTYYRRRD
;
A
#
# COMPACT_ATOMS: atom_id res chain seq x y z
N MET A 1 -29.47 -15.00 -19.79
CA MET A 1 -29.23 -15.62 -18.47
C MET A 1 -27.73 -15.75 -18.26
N THR A 2 -27.13 -14.99 -17.35
CA THR A 2 -25.72 -15.15 -16.96
C THR A 2 -25.59 -16.43 -16.14
N LYS A 3 -24.82 -17.42 -16.64
CA LYS A 3 -24.53 -18.67 -15.91
C LYS A 3 -23.91 -18.31 -14.56
N LYS A 4 -24.48 -18.84 -13.47
CA LYS A 4 -23.91 -18.69 -12.12
C LYS A 4 -22.51 -19.32 -12.09
N PRO A 5 -21.53 -18.70 -11.41
CA PRO A 5 -20.19 -19.29 -11.26
C PRO A 5 -20.30 -20.61 -10.51
N LYS A 6 -19.65 -21.66 -11.02
CA LYS A 6 -19.55 -22.92 -10.29
C LYS A 6 -18.54 -22.72 -9.15
N THR A 7 -18.94 -23.04 -7.93
CA THR A 7 -18.06 -23.12 -6.77
C THR A 7 -16.92 -24.10 -7.08
N VAL A 8 -15.69 -23.70 -6.77
CA VAL A 8 -14.49 -24.53 -6.92
C VAL A 8 -13.88 -24.80 -5.55
N ARG A 9 -13.25 -25.95 -5.37
CA ARG A 9 -12.51 -26.27 -4.15
C ARG A 9 -11.05 -25.89 -4.31
N VAL A 10 -10.53 -25.13 -3.36
CA VAL A 10 -9.09 -24.84 -3.21
C VAL A 10 -8.69 -25.41 -1.86
N GLY A 11 -8.06 -26.59 -1.87
CA GLY A 11 -7.89 -27.39 -0.66
C GLY A 11 -9.25 -27.80 -0.06
N ASP A 12 -9.42 -27.59 1.24
CA ASP A 12 -10.67 -27.87 1.96
C ASP A 12 -11.68 -26.71 1.93
N ILE A 13 -11.37 -25.62 1.21
CA ILE A 13 -12.20 -24.41 1.17
C ILE A 13 -13.00 -24.37 -0.14
N GLU A 14 -14.31 -24.23 -0.01
CA GLU A 14 -15.18 -23.91 -1.14
C GLU A 14 -15.13 -22.41 -1.45
N VAL A 15 -14.63 -22.09 -2.63
CA VAL A 15 -14.49 -20.72 -3.12
C VAL A 15 -15.43 -20.52 -4.30
N THR A 16 -16.24 -19.47 -4.25
CA THR A 16 -16.98 -19.02 -5.45
C THR A 16 -16.01 -18.19 -6.30
N PRO A 17 -15.70 -18.58 -7.54
CA PRO A 17 -14.82 -17.81 -8.40
C PRO A 17 -15.40 -16.41 -8.63
N VAL A 18 -14.55 -15.40 -8.45
CA VAL A 18 -14.90 -14.01 -8.75
C VAL A 18 -15.27 -13.92 -10.22
N THR A 19 -16.46 -13.42 -10.51
CA THR A 19 -16.93 -13.24 -11.88
C THR A 19 -16.15 -12.15 -12.59
N ALA A 20 -16.12 -12.19 -13.93
CA ALA A 20 -15.55 -11.09 -14.71
C ALA A 20 -16.23 -9.73 -14.39
N ALA A 21 -17.50 -9.72 -14.02
CA ALA A 21 -18.22 -8.52 -13.60
C ALA A 21 -17.71 -8.00 -12.24
N GLU A 22 -17.50 -8.90 -11.28
CA GLU A 22 -16.94 -8.57 -9.96
C GLU A 22 -15.48 -8.11 -10.08
N HIS A 23 -14.65 -8.78 -10.87
CA HIS A 23 -13.29 -8.33 -11.18
C HIS A 23 -13.29 -6.88 -11.72
N ARG A 24 -14.16 -6.57 -12.69
CA ARG A 24 -14.29 -5.20 -13.22
C ARG A 24 -14.74 -4.20 -12.14
N SER A 25 -15.63 -4.60 -11.25
CA SER A 25 -16.12 -3.78 -10.13
C SER A 25 -14.99 -3.49 -9.14
N ILE A 26 -14.24 -4.51 -8.73
CA ILE A 26 -13.06 -4.40 -7.84
C ILE A 26 -12.02 -3.47 -8.46
N ALA A 27 -11.63 -3.71 -9.73
CA ALA A 27 -10.67 -2.87 -10.44
C ALA A 27 -11.14 -1.40 -10.54
N ARG A 28 -12.45 -1.16 -10.71
CA ARG A 28 -13.00 0.21 -10.70
C ARG A 28 -12.89 0.86 -9.32
N LYS A 29 -13.20 0.13 -8.24
CA LYS A 29 -13.07 0.63 -6.85
C LYS A 29 -11.60 0.96 -6.51
N ILE A 30 -10.67 0.07 -6.87
CA ILE A 30 -9.23 0.29 -6.68
C ILE A 30 -8.77 1.54 -7.44
N ARG A 31 -9.11 1.66 -8.73
CA ARG A 31 -8.78 2.86 -9.52
C ARG A 31 -9.34 4.14 -8.92
N LYS A 32 -10.59 4.13 -8.44
CA LYS A 32 -11.21 5.30 -7.78
C LYS A 32 -10.48 5.66 -6.49
N ARG A 33 -10.13 4.67 -5.67
CA ARG A 33 -9.33 4.87 -4.44
C ARG A 33 -7.97 5.48 -4.76
N TYR A 34 -7.23 4.93 -5.71
CA TYR A 34 -5.91 5.43 -6.10
C TYR A 34 -5.99 6.84 -6.72
N ALA A 35 -7.01 7.12 -7.53
CA ALA A 35 -7.24 8.46 -8.06
C ALA A 35 -7.47 9.49 -6.94
N ARG A 36 -8.19 9.12 -5.87
CA ARG A 36 -8.37 9.99 -4.69
C ARG A 36 -7.07 10.20 -3.93
N LEU A 37 -6.30 9.13 -3.68
CA LEU A 37 -5.02 9.22 -2.96
C LEU A 37 -4.00 10.10 -3.71
N ARG A 38 -3.91 9.94 -5.04
CA ARG A 38 -3.03 10.74 -5.90
C ARG A 38 -3.37 12.24 -5.92
N LYS A 39 -4.54 12.63 -5.44
CA LYS A 39 -4.93 14.04 -5.29
C LYS A 39 -4.52 14.64 -3.95
N ARG A 40 -4.23 13.82 -2.93
CA ARG A 40 -3.93 14.31 -1.58
C ARG A 40 -2.61 15.07 -1.53
N TYR A 41 -1.58 14.50 -2.15
CA TYR A 41 -0.25 15.10 -2.28
C TYR A 41 0.11 15.05 -3.77
N LYS A 42 -0.36 16.05 -4.53
CA LYS A 42 -0.23 16.02 -6.00
C LYS A 42 1.20 16.35 -6.46
N GLU A 43 1.92 17.12 -5.65
CA GLU A 43 3.27 17.63 -5.89
C GLU A 43 4.30 16.51 -5.88
N ILE A 44 4.09 15.46 -5.09
CA ILE A 44 5.01 14.31 -5.01
C ILE A 44 4.79 13.30 -6.13
N ARG A 45 3.72 13.45 -6.94
CA ARG A 45 3.34 12.45 -7.94
C ARG A 45 4.38 12.35 -9.05
N GLY A 46 4.94 11.15 -9.22
CA GLY A 46 5.89 10.86 -10.30
C GLY A 46 7.32 11.32 -9.99
N LYS A 47 7.59 11.89 -8.81
CA LYS A 47 8.94 12.18 -8.37
C LYS A 47 9.70 10.88 -8.09
N LYS A 48 11.01 10.91 -8.36
CA LYS A 48 11.94 9.83 -8.00
C LYS A 48 12.44 10.08 -6.59
N VAL A 49 12.25 9.10 -5.71
CA VAL A 49 12.78 9.12 -4.35
C VAL A 49 14.29 8.95 -4.42
N ASP A 50 15.00 9.75 -3.62
CA ASP A 50 16.43 9.60 -3.37
C ASP A 50 16.63 8.70 -2.15
N TRP A 51 16.15 9.16 -0.98
CA TRP A 51 16.08 8.34 0.23
C TRP A 51 14.84 8.66 1.08
N ILE A 52 14.58 7.76 2.02
CA ILE A 52 13.54 7.89 3.05
C ILE A 52 14.23 7.83 4.40
N GLU A 53 13.79 8.68 5.32
CA GLU A 53 14.21 8.65 6.72
C GLU A 53 13.00 8.62 7.64
N HIS A 54 13.20 8.09 8.84
CA HIS A 54 12.24 8.26 9.92
C HIS A 54 13.00 8.43 11.24
N THR A 55 12.47 9.29 12.11
CA THR A 55 13.04 9.56 13.44
C THR A 55 11.93 9.66 14.47
N TYR A 56 12.27 9.29 15.71
CA TYR A 56 11.41 9.45 16.87
C TYR A 56 11.99 10.54 17.75
N GLU A 57 11.36 11.70 17.76
CA GLU A 57 11.80 12.88 18.52
C GLU A 57 10.60 13.53 19.20
N GLU A 58 10.78 14.08 20.40
CA GLU A 58 9.75 14.81 21.16
C GLU A 58 8.41 14.06 21.33
N GLY A 59 8.45 12.72 21.27
CA GLY A 59 7.26 11.88 21.35
C GLY A 59 6.45 11.79 20.05
N SER A 60 6.98 12.24 18.91
CA SER A 60 6.37 12.08 17.59
C SER A 60 7.21 11.21 16.67
N LEU A 61 6.56 10.55 15.71
CA LEU A 61 7.23 9.87 14.60
C LEU A 61 7.27 10.84 13.41
N TYR A 62 8.48 11.16 12.97
CA TYR A 62 8.72 11.90 11.74
C TYR A 62 9.08 10.93 10.62
N VAL A 63 8.47 11.12 9.45
CA VAL A 63 8.85 10.41 8.22
C VAL A 63 9.17 11.41 7.13
N GLY A 64 10.38 11.31 6.60
CA GLY A 64 10.93 12.17 5.56
C GLY A 64 11.11 11.44 4.25
N VAL A 65 10.74 12.07 3.14
CA VAL A 65 11.02 11.59 1.78
C VAL A 65 11.77 12.67 1.02
N ARG A 66 13.03 12.39 0.69
CA ARG A 66 13.84 13.24 -0.19
C ARG A 66 13.68 12.79 -1.62
N PHE A 67 13.51 13.73 -2.54
CA PHE A 67 13.44 13.46 -3.98
C PHE A 67 14.72 13.88 -4.69
N MET A 68 15.01 13.22 -5.82
CA MET A 68 16.20 13.52 -6.63
C MET A 68 16.25 14.95 -7.18
N ASP A 69 15.12 15.65 -7.24
CA ASP A 69 15.04 17.05 -7.65
C ASP A 69 15.31 18.04 -6.51
N GLY A 70 15.78 17.55 -5.35
CA GLY A 70 16.13 18.36 -4.19
C GLY A 70 14.94 18.74 -3.30
N THR A 71 13.71 18.41 -3.69
CA THR A 71 12.53 18.65 -2.83
C THR A 71 12.41 17.62 -1.72
N TYR A 72 11.71 17.99 -0.64
CA TYR A 72 11.52 17.16 0.56
C TYR A 72 10.06 17.17 0.98
N PHE A 73 9.54 16.00 1.36
CA PHE A 73 8.18 15.81 1.85
C PHE A 73 8.22 15.15 3.23
N SER A 74 7.55 15.75 4.21
CA SER A 74 7.53 15.27 5.59
C SER A 74 6.11 14.91 6.05
N LEU A 75 6.04 13.91 6.92
CA LEU A 75 4.88 13.52 7.69
C LEU A 75 5.26 13.51 9.17
N ASP A 76 4.36 14.01 10.01
CA ASP A 76 4.50 14.03 11.47
C ASP A 76 3.28 13.30 12.07
N PHE A 77 3.55 12.38 12.98
CA PHE A 77 2.55 11.57 13.65
C PHE A 77 2.65 11.68 15.17
N SER A 78 1.49 11.86 15.81
CA SER A 78 1.35 11.92 17.26
C SER A 78 1.81 10.63 17.98
N PRO A 79 2.17 10.72 19.28
CA PRO A 79 2.84 9.66 20.07
C PRO A 79 2.21 8.28 20.12
N GLN A 80 0.94 8.14 19.76
CA GLN A 80 0.22 6.87 19.89
C GLN A 80 0.53 5.88 18.76
N ILE A 81 1.38 6.24 17.80
CA ILE A 81 1.77 5.35 16.70
C ILE A 81 2.97 4.49 17.10
N VAL A 82 2.68 3.23 17.39
CA VAL A 82 3.70 2.18 17.52
C VAL A 82 4.05 1.68 16.12
N THR A 83 5.35 1.67 15.78
CA THR A 83 5.79 1.01 14.53
C THR A 83 5.64 -0.49 14.70
N ASP A 84 4.86 -1.12 13.81
CA ASP A 84 4.69 -2.58 13.79
C ASP A 84 5.59 -3.26 12.75
N GLY A 85 5.92 -2.56 11.67
CA GLY A 85 6.73 -3.10 10.60
C GLY A 85 7.26 -2.01 9.65
N ILE A 86 8.44 -2.26 9.09
CA ILE A 86 9.03 -1.47 8.01
C ILE A 86 9.52 -2.47 6.97
N GLU A 87 8.90 -2.45 5.80
CA GLU A 87 9.06 -3.47 4.76
C GLU A 87 9.23 -2.81 3.39
N PHE A 88 10.02 -3.47 2.53
CA PHE A 88 10.19 -3.13 1.13
C PHE A 88 9.64 -4.29 0.31
N SER A 89 8.65 -3.99 -0.52
CA SER A 89 7.85 -4.99 -1.23
C SER A 89 7.80 -4.68 -2.74
N ASP A 90 7.73 -5.71 -3.58
CA ASP A 90 7.28 -5.58 -4.97
C ASP A 90 5.75 -5.51 -5.02
N MET A 91 5.24 -4.60 -5.84
CA MET A 91 3.82 -4.38 -6.09
C MET A 91 3.49 -4.43 -7.59
N SER A 92 4.43 -4.89 -8.43
CA SER A 92 4.34 -4.86 -9.90
C SER A 92 3.16 -5.67 -10.45
N THR A 93 2.81 -6.78 -9.79
CA THR A 93 1.70 -7.68 -10.13
C THR A 93 0.35 -7.19 -9.59
N GLY A 94 0.36 -6.23 -8.67
CA GLY A 94 -0.80 -5.76 -7.93
C GLY A 94 -1.02 -6.46 -6.58
N ASP A 95 -0.34 -7.59 -6.35
CA ASP A 95 -0.24 -8.25 -5.05
C ASP A 95 1.09 -7.86 -4.38
N GLU A 96 1.09 -7.80 -3.05
CA GLU A 96 2.28 -7.45 -2.28
C GLU A 96 3.20 -8.66 -2.09
N GLU A 97 4.44 -8.53 -2.54
CA GLU A 97 5.51 -9.49 -2.28
C GLU A 97 6.62 -8.82 -1.47
N ILE A 98 6.80 -9.21 -0.21
CA ILE A 98 7.83 -8.63 0.67
C ILE A 98 9.21 -9.07 0.18
N LEU A 99 10.02 -8.12 -0.28
CA LEU A 99 11.41 -8.34 -0.70
C LEU A 99 12.38 -8.26 0.49
N LYS A 100 12.09 -7.37 1.46
CA LYS A 100 12.92 -7.17 2.65
C LYS A 100 12.14 -6.57 3.81
N THR A 101 12.35 -7.11 5.01
CA THR A 101 11.88 -6.53 6.27
C THR A 101 13.05 -5.84 6.99
N TYR A 102 12.91 -4.54 7.26
CA TYR A 102 13.89 -3.75 8.03
C TYR A 102 13.58 -3.78 9.52
N TYR A 103 12.29 -3.80 9.85
CA TYR A 103 11.82 -3.85 11.23
C TYR A 103 10.51 -4.64 11.28
N ARG A 104 10.32 -5.42 12.34
CA ARG A 104 9.06 -6.06 12.69
C ARG A 104 8.99 -6.11 14.21
N ARG A 105 7.91 -5.58 14.78
CA ARG A 105 7.67 -5.72 16.23
C ARG A 105 7.51 -7.20 16.54
N ARG A 106 8.26 -7.69 17.52
CA ARG A 106 8.08 -9.05 18.04
C ARG A 106 6.90 -9.03 19.01
N ASP A 107 6.08 -10.08 18.94
CA ASP A 107 4.99 -10.32 19.89
C ASP A 107 5.52 -10.55 21.32
#